data_AF-A0A1G9UCH8-F1
#
_entry.id   AF-A0A1G9UCH8-F1
#
_cell.length_a   1.000
_cell.length_b   1.000
_cell.length_c   1.000
_cell.angle_alpha   90.00
_cell.angle_beta   90.00
_cell.angle_gamma   90.00
#
_symmetry.space_group_name_H-M   'P 1'
#
loop_
_entity.id
_entity.type
_entity.pdbx_description
1 polymer ?
#
loop_
_entity_poly.entity_id
_entity_poly.type
_entity_poly.pdbx_seq_one_letter_code
_entity_poly.pdbx_strand_id
1 'polypeptide(L)'
;MSLLPVDTDALEDICRSVAMSNYGFLYVTDKRGEIQKRYESADTGTLNASNLSTSDLKKALRDLTEDEFSDLEQIRDGVYYVDTFSVGSSDAVTNELTSVFSQRIVITSETLRSRFDLAIDDVDYFATELESRDLVARITAGERDYYTIGPRLKEHAGNVGLDSQLERKAARGKISHSDLEKVIDVAATTDVIRYLEQEGFIVDLDGEYLVKSALDEFARYVASEVEDEVEAQFEDSQYLVPTAEFPGVVRSEIEARFDVLSQAHGMQDEIVEATQDALADRLDLEVGREMVVMRDEFDAYVEGEARRVLTDVKSERDVLPASPTEFEEAASEHVEEMQVSNDPSVNRYVREAVEERYAAVVAEAEFGGVDT
;
A
#
# COMPACT_ATOMS: atom_id res chain seq x y z
N MET A 1 -51.93 -31.81 31.27
CA MET A 1 -52.30 -30.84 30.23
C MET A 1 -51.66 -31.30 28.95
N SER A 2 -52.38 -31.22 27.82
CA SER A 2 -51.85 -31.60 26.50
C SER A 2 -50.61 -30.76 26.20
N LEU A 3 -49.41 -31.33 26.41
CA LEU A 3 -48.14 -30.74 25.98
C LEU A 3 -48.06 -30.99 24.48
N LEU A 4 -48.65 -30.08 23.71
CA LEU A 4 -48.41 -30.04 22.27
C LEU A 4 -46.89 -29.90 22.04
N PRO A 5 -46.33 -30.53 21.00
CA PRO A 5 -44.90 -30.41 20.70
C PRO A 5 -44.52 -28.95 20.42
N VAL A 6 -43.26 -28.61 20.66
CA VAL A 6 -42.69 -27.34 20.21
C VAL A 6 -42.47 -27.44 18.70
N ASP A 7 -42.95 -26.45 17.97
CA ASP A 7 -42.56 -26.19 16.59
C ASP A 7 -41.05 -25.90 16.52
N THR A 8 -40.25 -26.90 16.15
CA THR A 8 -38.78 -26.81 16.10
C THR A 8 -38.30 -25.90 14.99
N ASP A 9 -38.98 -25.91 13.85
CA ASP A 9 -38.62 -25.12 12.67
C ASP A 9 -38.83 -23.62 12.96
N ALA A 10 -40.01 -23.26 13.51
CA ALA A 10 -40.28 -21.89 13.93
C ALA A 10 -39.33 -21.43 15.04
N LEU A 11 -38.96 -22.32 15.96
CA LEU A 11 -38.01 -22.01 17.02
C LEU A 11 -36.61 -21.81 16.47
N GLU A 12 -36.15 -22.63 15.53
CA GLU A 12 -34.87 -22.51 14.87
C GLU A 12 -34.76 -21.17 14.13
N ASP A 13 -35.76 -20.80 13.32
CA ASP A 13 -35.78 -19.51 12.61
C ASP A 13 -35.69 -18.31 13.58
N ILE A 14 -36.40 -18.38 14.71
CA ILE A 14 -36.34 -17.34 15.75
C ILE A 14 -34.95 -17.29 16.38
N CYS A 15 -34.41 -18.44 16.78
CA CYS A 15 -33.10 -18.55 17.41
C CYS A 15 -32.00 -18.07 16.47
N ARG A 16 -32.05 -18.46 15.19
CA ARG A 16 -31.17 -17.99 14.12
C ARG A 16 -31.26 -16.48 13.95
N SER A 17 -32.46 -15.91 13.88
CA SER A 17 -32.64 -14.45 13.76
C SER A 17 -32.06 -13.69 14.95
N VAL A 18 -32.25 -14.20 16.18
CA VAL A 18 -31.69 -13.62 17.39
C VAL A 18 -30.17 -13.74 17.41
N ALA A 19 -29.63 -14.90 17.02
CA ALA A 19 -28.18 -15.14 16.91
C ALA A 19 -27.53 -14.21 15.88
N MET A 20 -28.11 -14.09 14.67
CA MET A 20 -27.61 -13.21 13.60
C MET A 20 -27.59 -11.73 14.02
N SER A 21 -28.54 -11.31 14.84
CA SER A 21 -28.56 -9.95 15.40
C SER A 21 -27.44 -9.71 16.44
N ASN A 22 -26.76 -10.78 16.85
CA ASN A 22 -25.69 -10.80 17.84
C ASN A 22 -24.44 -11.52 17.31
N TYR A 23 -24.12 -11.27 16.03
CA TYR A 23 -22.92 -11.77 15.36
C TYR A 23 -22.73 -13.29 15.40
N GLY A 24 -23.85 -14.02 15.44
CA GLY A 24 -23.88 -15.49 15.45
C GLY A 24 -24.10 -16.09 16.83
N PHE A 25 -23.97 -15.34 17.93
CA PHE A 25 -24.09 -15.91 19.28
C PHE A 25 -25.50 -15.82 19.86
N LEU A 26 -25.99 -16.94 20.37
CA LEU A 26 -27.23 -17.05 21.12
C LEU A 26 -26.97 -17.40 22.60
N TYR A 27 -26.98 -16.38 23.45
CA TYR A 27 -26.96 -16.54 24.91
C TYR A 27 -28.38 -16.80 25.42
N VAL A 28 -28.76 -18.06 25.58
CA VAL A 28 -30.16 -18.45 25.88
C VAL A 28 -30.65 -17.85 27.19
N THR A 29 -29.78 -17.73 28.20
CA THR A 29 -30.14 -17.13 29.49
C THR A 29 -30.54 -15.67 29.35
N ASP A 30 -29.82 -14.91 28.54
CA ASP A 30 -30.01 -13.46 28.38
C ASP A 30 -31.13 -13.15 27.38
N LYS A 31 -31.24 -13.95 26.33
CA LYS A 31 -32.21 -13.78 25.24
C LYS A 31 -33.52 -14.54 25.44
N ARG A 32 -33.68 -15.27 26.56
CA ARG A 32 -34.88 -16.09 26.85
C ARG A 32 -36.19 -15.34 26.62
N GLY A 33 -36.31 -14.14 27.20
CA GLY A 33 -37.54 -13.36 27.13
C GLY A 33 -37.88 -12.91 25.70
N GLU A 34 -36.86 -12.66 24.89
CA GLU A 34 -37.02 -12.32 23.48
C GLU A 34 -37.46 -13.54 22.66
N ILE A 35 -36.79 -14.68 22.84
CA ILE A 35 -37.13 -15.94 22.15
C ILE A 35 -38.57 -16.35 22.47
N GLN A 36 -38.95 -16.35 23.76
CA GLN A 36 -40.31 -16.69 24.20
C GLN A 36 -41.35 -15.76 23.58
N LYS A 37 -41.11 -14.44 23.63
CA LYS A 37 -42.05 -13.46 23.08
C LYS A 37 -42.22 -13.62 21.57
N ARG A 38 -41.13 -13.84 20.83
CA ARG A 38 -41.17 -14.05 19.37
C ARG A 38 -41.90 -15.34 19.03
N TYR A 39 -41.65 -16.42 19.78
CA TYR A 39 -42.29 -17.72 19.58
C TYR A 39 -43.79 -17.67 19.86
N GLU A 40 -44.18 -17.07 20.98
CA GLU A 40 -45.59 -16.89 21.38
C GLU A 40 -46.37 -15.96 20.43
N SER A 41 -45.65 -15.14 19.65
CA SER A 41 -46.23 -14.27 18.63
C SER A 41 -46.15 -14.86 17.22
N ALA A 42 -45.48 -15.99 17.03
CA ALA A 42 -45.33 -16.66 15.74
C ALA A 42 -46.55 -17.54 15.44
N ASP A 43 -46.83 -17.75 14.15
CA ASP A 43 -47.86 -18.70 13.73
C ASP A 43 -47.29 -20.12 13.78
N THR A 44 -47.31 -20.73 14.96
CA THR A 44 -46.86 -22.11 15.19
C THR A 44 -47.92 -23.15 14.79
N GLY A 45 -49.06 -22.72 14.24
CA GLY A 45 -50.20 -23.58 13.94
C GLY A 45 -50.91 -24.16 15.18
N THR A 46 -52.00 -24.90 14.96
CA THR A 46 -52.85 -25.45 16.05
C THR A 46 -52.33 -26.76 16.64
N LEU A 47 -51.32 -27.37 16.02
CA LEU A 47 -50.76 -28.67 16.44
C LEU A 47 -49.55 -28.52 17.36
N ASN A 48 -49.00 -27.31 17.49
CA ASN A 48 -47.83 -27.03 18.30
C ASN A 48 -48.19 -26.18 19.52
N ALA A 49 -47.31 -26.17 20.51
CA ALA A 49 -47.48 -25.34 21.70
C ALA A 49 -47.44 -23.86 21.34
N SER A 50 -48.44 -23.10 21.80
CA SER A 50 -48.47 -21.64 21.61
C SER A 50 -47.57 -20.88 22.60
N ASN A 51 -47.10 -21.56 23.65
CA ASN A 51 -46.29 -20.98 24.73
C ASN A 51 -45.02 -21.80 24.91
N LEU A 52 -43.91 -21.12 25.20
CA LEU A 52 -42.60 -21.76 25.29
C LEU A 52 -42.07 -21.73 26.72
N SER A 53 -42.17 -22.86 27.43
CA SER A 53 -41.57 -22.97 28.76
C SER A 53 -40.05 -23.07 28.70
N THR A 54 -39.35 -22.79 29.80
CA THR A 54 -37.88 -22.90 29.84
C THR A 54 -37.39 -24.34 29.64
N SER A 55 -38.12 -25.34 30.15
CA SER A 55 -37.79 -26.74 29.92
C SER A 55 -38.02 -27.14 28.47
N ASP A 56 -39.08 -26.63 27.84
CA ASP A 56 -39.40 -26.93 26.44
C ASP A 56 -38.39 -26.28 25.50
N LEU A 57 -38.00 -25.03 25.75
CA LEU A 57 -36.93 -24.35 25.03
C LEU A 57 -35.60 -25.12 25.11
N LYS A 58 -35.17 -25.51 26.32
CA LYS A 58 -33.91 -26.27 26.48
C LYS A 58 -33.95 -27.62 25.77
N LYS A 59 -35.09 -28.31 25.83
CA LYS A 59 -35.25 -29.59 25.16
C LYS A 59 -35.24 -29.42 23.64
N ALA A 60 -36.03 -28.49 23.12
CA ALA A 60 -36.11 -28.24 21.68
C ALA A 60 -34.77 -27.77 21.09
N LEU A 61 -34.02 -26.90 21.79
CA LEU A 61 -32.69 -26.50 21.35
C LEU A 61 -31.69 -27.66 21.34
N ARG A 62 -31.76 -28.56 22.33
CA ARG A 62 -30.92 -29.76 22.33
C ARG A 62 -31.28 -30.67 21.17
N ASP A 63 -32.56 -30.90 20.95
CA ASP A 63 -33.07 -31.75 19.87
C ASP A 63 -32.64 -31.16 18.50
N LEU A 64 -32.66 -29.83 18.33
CA LEU A 64 -32.17 -29.12 17.14
C LEU A 64 -30.67 -29.33 16.90
N THR A 65 -29.83 -29.25 17.94
CA THR A 65 -28.38 -29.46 17.77
C THR A 65 -27.96 -30.91 17.53
N GLU A 66 -28.86 -31.87 17.77
CA GLU A 66 -28.66 -33.27 17.39
C GLU A 66 -29.08 -33.53 15.92
N ASP A 67 -29.73 -32.56 15.27
CA ASP A 67 -30.12 -32.60 13.85
C ASP A 67 -28.96 -32.14 12.94
N GLU A 68 -28.60 -32.98 11.97
CA GLU A 68 -27.53 -32.71 11.00
C GLU A 68 -27.88 -31.58 10.01
N PHE A 69 -29.15 -31.21 9.93
CA PHE A 69 -29.64 -30.12 9.07
C PHE A 69 -29.78 -28.78 9.78
N SER A 70 -29.54 -28.73 11.10
CA SER A 70 -29.63 -27.46 11.84
C SER A 70 -28.38 -26.61 11.65
N ASP A 71 -28.60 -25.30 11.45
CA ASP A 71 -27.53 -24.30 11.37
C ASP A 71 -27.03 -23.86 12.77
N LEU A 72 -27.62 -24.38 13.85
CA LEU A 72 -27.28 -24.08 15.25
C LEU A 72 -26.26 -25.07 15.79
N GLU A 73 -25.06 -24.58 16.13
CA GLU A 73 -24.04 -25.36 16.82
C GLU A 73 -24.07 -25.07 18.32
N GLN A 74 -24.08 -26.10 19.17
CA GLN A 74 -23.89 -25.90 20.61
C GLN A 74 -22.40 -25.82 20.95
N ILE A 75 -21.95 -24.62 21.35
CA ILE A 75 -20.57 -24.40 21.79
C ILE A 75 -20.38 -24.70 23.28
N ARG A 76 -21.39 -24.37 24.11
CA ARG A 76 -21.41 -24.68 25.56
C ARG A 76 -22.84 -24.74 26.12
N ASP A 77 -22.99 -25.10 27.40
CA ASP A 77 -24.32 -25.17 28.01
C ASP A 77 -25.02 -23.80 27.98
N GLY A 78 -26.17 -23.74 27.30
CA GLY A 78 -26.96 -22.52 27.14
C GLY A 78 -26.40 -21.48 26.17
N VAL A 79 -25.37 -21.81 25.38
CA VAL A 79 -24.81 -20.93 24.34
C VAL A 79 -24.67 -21.68 23.03
N TYR A 80 -25.22 -21.07 21.98
CA TYR A 80 -25.24 -21.61 20.64
C TYR A 80 -24.62 -20.61 19.67
N TYR A 81 -24.04 -21.12 18.59
CA TYR A 81 -23.47 -20.33 17.50
C TYR A 81 -24.20 -20.66 16.19
N VAL A 82 -24.37 -19.64 15.36
CA VAL A 82 -24.78 -19.77 13.98
C VAL A 82 -23.72 -19.09 13.13
N ASP A 83 -23.19 -19.81 12.14
CA ASP A 83 -22.19 -19.26 11.23
C ASP A 83 -22.79 -18.09 10.43
N THR A 84 -22.39 -16.87 10.76
CA THR A 84 -22.87 -15.66 10.08
C THR A 84 -22.34 -15.52 8.65
N PHE A 85 -21.26 -16.23 8.32
CA PHE A 85 -20.56 -16.11 7.05
C PHE A 85 -21.14 -17.01 5.97
N SER A 86 -21.66 -18.18 6.33
CA SER A 86 -22.31 -19.11 5.40
C SER A 86 -23.69 -18.63 4.92
N VAL A 87 -24.34 -17.75 5.70
CA VAL A 87 -25.71 -17.30 5.48
C VAL A 87 -25.78 -15.92 4.78
N GLY A 88 -24.64 -15.34 4.38
CA GLY A 88 -24.58 -14.05 3.67
C GLY A 88 -24.82 -12.82 4.56
N SER A 89 -24.74 -12.96 5.89
CA SER A 89 -24.79 -11.86 6.88
C SER A 89 -23.39 -11.40 7.31
N SER A 90 -22.35 -11.78 6.57
CA SER A 90 -20.94 -11.48 6.88
C SER A 90 -20.64 -9.99 7.02
N ASP A 91 -21.44 -9.15 6.36
CA ASP A 91 -21.22 -7.71 6.27
C ASP A 91 -21.26 -7.04 7.65
N ALA A 92 -22.05 -7.53 8.60
CA ALA A 92 -22.11 -6.95 9.94
C ALA A 92 -20.77 -7.15 10.69
N VAL A 93 -20.20 -8.35 10.60
CA VAL A 93 -18.92 -8.67 11.25
C VAL A 93 -17.77 -7.96 10.55
N THR A 94 -17.72 -7.99 9.21
CA THR A 94 -16.65 -7.32 8.44
C THR A 94 -16.69 -5.80 8.63
N ASN A 95 -17.88 -5.19 8.68
CA ASN A 95 -18.02 -3.74 8.93
C ASN A 95 -17.56 -3.36 10.35
N GLU A 96 -17.93 -4.14 11.37
CA GLU A 96 -17.48 -3.86 12.75
C GLU A 96 -15.97 -4.05 12.88
N LEU A 97 -15.39 -5.12 12.31
CA LEU A 97 -13.94 -5.30 12.29
C LEU A 97 -13.23 -4.18 11.54
N THR A 98 -13.75 -3.76 10.37
CA THR A 98 -13.19 -2.62 9.60
C THR A 98 -13.21 -1.34 10.43
N SER A 99 -14.31 -1.08 11.14
CA SER A 99 -14.44 0.07 12.05
C SER A 99 -13.41 0.00 13.17
N VAL A 100 -13.21 -1.16 13.79
CA VAL A 100 -12.22 -1.38 14.85
C VAL A 100 -10.79 -1.15 14.33
N PHE A 101 -10.45 -1.77 13.20
CA PHE A 101 -9.12 -1.67 12.59
C PHE A 101 -8.87 -0.33 11.91
N SER A 102 -9.88 0.52 11.68
CA SER A 102 -9.66 1.89 11.18
C SER A 102 -8.94 2.80 12.18
N GLN A 103 -8.96 2.44 13.46
CA GLN A 103 -8.41 3.22 14.56
C GLN A 103 -7.21 2.56 15.23
N ARG A 104 -6.99 1.26 15.00
CA ARG A 104 -5.99 0.45 15.67
C ARG A 104 -5.30 -0.47 14.68
N ILE A 105 -3.98 -0.58 14.81
CA ILE A 105 -3.16 -1.53 14.04
C ILE A 105 -3.35 -2.95 14.58
N VAL A 106 -3.35 -3.09 15.90
CA VAL A 106 -3.50 -4.36 16.60
C VAL A 106 -4.64 -4.26 17.60
N ILE A 107 -5.38 -5.36 17.74
CA ILE A 107 -6.39 -5.53 18.78
C ILE A 107 -6.13 -6.77 19.61
N THR A 108 -6.75 -6.85 20.78
CA THR A 108 -6.66 -7.98 21.70
C THR A 108 -7.95 -8.79 21.70
N SER A 109 -7.94 -10.01 22.25
CA SER A 109 -9.17 -10.77 22.52
C SER A 109 -10.16 -9.95 23.33
N GLU A 110 -9.71 -9.17 24.32
CA GLU A 110 -10.59 -8.29 25.11
C GLU A 110 -11.27 -7.21 24.25
N THR A 111 -10.59 -6.71 23.21
CA THR A 111 -11.18 -5.76 22.26
C THR A 111 -12.29 -6.44 21.44
N LEU A 112 -12.03 -7.64 20.92
CA LEU A 112 -13.04 -8.44 20.21
C LEU A 112 -14.24 -8.72 21.12
N ARG A 113 -13.98 -9.18 22.35
CA ARG A 113 -14.99 -9.46 23.36
C ARG A 113 -15.89 -8.25 23.63
N SER A 114 -15.29 -7.08 23.87
CA SER A 114 -16.05 -5.86 24.15
C SER A 114 -16.82 -5.33 22.94
N ARG A 115 -16.29 -5.51 21.72
CA ARG A 115 -16.91 -4.98 20.50
C ARG A 115 -18.07 -5.82 20.01
N PHE A 116 -17.95 -7.14 20.14
CA PHE A 116 -18.97 -8.11 19.72
C PHE A 116 -19.86 -8.56 20.89
N ASP A 117 -19.76 -7.92 22.05
CA ASP A 117 -20.51 -8.24 23.28
C ASP A 117 -20.45 -9.74 23.65
N LEU A 118 -19.25 -10.30 23.59
CA LEU A 118 -19.01 -11.72 23.83
C LEU A 118 -18.81 -12.00 25.32
N ALA A 119 -19.23 -13.19 25.76
CA ALA A 119 -18.80 -13.69 27.05
C ALA A 119 -17.30 -14.02 27.03
N ILE A 120 -16.67 -13.99 28.21
CA ILE A 120 -15.23 -14.23 28.36
C ILE A 120 -14.83 -15.59 27.79
N ASP A 121 -15.64 -16.63 28.02
CA ASP A 121 -15.32 -18.00 27.61
C ASP A 121 -15.48 -18.24 26.10
N ASP A 122 -16.15 -17.35 25.38
CA ASP A 122 -16.54 -17.55 23.97
C ASP A 122 -15.67 -16.74 22.99
N VAL A 123 -14.81 -15.86 23.50
CA VAL A 123 -13.95 -15.01 22.68
C VAL A 123 -12.95 -15.82 21.86
N ASP A 124 -12.38 -16.88 22.43
CA ASP A 124 -11.36 -17.71 21.77
C ASP A 124 -11.97 -18.50 20.60
N TYR A 125 -13.21 -18.99 20.77
CA TYR A 125 -13.97 -19.61 19.69
C TYR A 125 -14.22 -18.62 18.56
N PHE A 126 -14.72 -17.42 18.87
CA PHE A 126 -14.97 -16.41 17.84
C PHE A 126 -13.70 -15.97 17.12
N ALA A 127 -12.60 -15.75 17.85
CA ALA A 127 -11.33 -15.38 17.25
C ALA A 127 -10.82 -16.46 16.28
N THR A 128 -10.99 -17.74 16.63
CA THR A 128 -10.66 -18.87 15.75
C THR A 128 -11.52 -18.86 14.48
N GLU A 129 -12.81 -18.55 14.59
CA GLU A 129 -13.71 -18.43 13.43
C GLU A 129 -13.36 -17.25 12.51
N LEU A 130 -12.87 -16.14 13.07
CA LEU A 130 -12.38 -15.00 12.28
C LEU A 130 -11.05 -15.31 11.59
N GLU A 131 -10.14 -15.99 12.27
CA GLU A 131 -8.82 -16.38 11.74
C GLU A 131 -8.96 -17.42 10.62
N SER A 132 -9.81 -18.44 10.80
CA SER A 132 -10.05 -19.48 9.78
C SER A 132 -10.65 -18.95 8.48
N ARG A 133 -11.19 -17.72 8.51
CA ARG A 133 -11.78 -17.02 7.37
C ARG A 133 -10.93 -15.84 6.89
N ASP A 134 -9.68 -15.74 7.33
CA ASP A 134 -8.73 -14.71 6.92
C ASP A 134 -9.22 -13.26 7.19
N LEU A 135 -10.11 -13.08 8.18
CA LEU A 135 -10.60 -11.75 8.57
C LEU A 135 -9.68 -11.07 9.58
N VAL A 136 -9.02 -11.88 10.41
CA VAL A 136 -7.95 -11.44 11.31
C VAL A 136 -6.76 -12.38 11.15
N ALA A 137 -5.56 -11.90 11.45
CA ALA A 137 -4.38 -12.73 11.58
C ALA A 137 -3.85 -12.65 13.00
N ARG A 138 -3.57 -13.79 13.63
CA ARG A 138 -3.07 -13.86 14.99
C ARG A 138 -1.57 -13.56 15.04
N ILE A 139 -1.17 -12.69 15.96
CA ILE A 139 0.22 -12.40 16.29
C ILE A 139 0.54 -13.14 17.59
N THR A 140 1.47 -14.10 17.54
CA THR A 140 1.89 -14.85 18.72
C THR A 140 2.85 -13.99 19.54
N ALA A 141 2.38 -13.41 20.65
CA ALA A 141 3.18 -12.50 21.47
C ALA A 141 2.91 -12.67 22.97
N GLY A 142 3.81 -13.35 23.68
CA GLY A 142 3.70 -13.58 25.13
C GLY A 142 2.48 -14.42 25.54
N GLU A 143 1.79 -14.01 26.62
CA GLU A 143 0.64 -14.74 27.18
C GLU A 143 -0.73 -14.24 26.67
N ARG A 144 -0.75 -13.17 25.87
CA ARG A 144 -1.99 -12.57 25.36
C ARG A 144 -2.07 -12.73 23.85
N ASP A 145 -3.28 -12.93 23.36
CA ASP A 145 -3.53 -12.98 21.93
C ASP A 145 -3.78 -11.59 21.35
N TYR A 146 -3.06 -11.33 20.27
CA TYR A 146 -3.11 -10.12 19.50
C TYR A 146 -3.51 -10.45 18.07
N TYR A 147 -4.25 -9.54 17.45
CA TYR A 147 -4.80 -9.73 16.12
C TYR A 147 -4.57 -8.49 15.27
N THR A 148 -4.15 -8.70 14.03
CA THR A 148 -4.12 -7.68 12.98
C THR A 148 -5.20 -7.98 11.94
N ILE A 149 -5.38 -7.05 11.00
CA ILE A 149 -6.28 -7.21 9.87
C ILE A 149 -5.86 -8.42 9.00
N GLY A 150 -6.79 -9.32 8.72
CA GLY A 150 -6.56 -10.46 7.85
C GLY A 150 -6.68 -10.11 6.35
N PRO A 151 -6.14 -10.95 5.44
CA PRO A 151 -6.13 -10.69 4.00
C PRO A 151 -7.51 -10.37 3.40
N ARG A 152 -8.54 -11.14 3.74
CA ARG A 152 -9.90 -10.93 3.19
C ARG A 152 -10.51 -9.63 3.68
N LEU A 153 -10.23 -9.24 4.92
CA LEU A 153 -10.69 -7.96 5.45
C LEU A 153 -9.93 -6.80 4.82
N LYS A 154 -8.63 -6.96 4.50
CA LYS A 154 -7.82 -5.95 3.80
C LYS A 154 -8.39 -5.63 2.41
N GLU A 155 -8.77 -6.65 1.65
CA GLU A 155 -9.41 -6.47 0.34
C GLU A 155 -10.75 -5.73 0.44
N HIS A 156 -11.55 -6.03 1.47
CA HIS A 156 -12.86 -5.42 1.69
C HIS A 156 -12.78 -3.96 2.17
N ALA A 157 -11.84 -3.67 3.08
CA ALA A 157 -11.76 -2.40 3.79
C ALA A 157 -11.13 -1.25 2.99
N GLY A 158 -10.54 -1.51 1.81
CA GLY A 158 -10.01 -0.50 0.88
C GLY A 158 -9.22 0.63 1.52
N ASN A 159 -7.91 0.45 1.74
CA ASN A 159 -6.97 1.45 2.30
C ASN A 159 -7.36 2.09 3.65
N VAL A 160 -8.41 1.61 4.35
CA VAL A 160 -8.69 1.99 5.75
C VAL A 160 -7.79 1.22 6.74
N GLY A 161 -6.85 0.43 6.21
CA GLY A 161 -5.99 -0.49 6.96
C GLY A 161 -4.73 0.14 7.56
N LEU A 162 -4.00 -0.75 8.25
CA LEU A 162 -2.67 -0.59 8.83
C LEU A 162 -1.74 0.36 8.06
N ASP A 163 -1.62 0.17 6.75
CA ASP A 163 -0.77 0.94 5.85
C ASP A 163 -0.99 2.47 5.96
N SER A 164 -2.25 2.91 5.93
CA SER A 164 -2.58 4.34 6.00
C SER A 164 -2.48 4.91 7.42
N GLN A 165 -2.54 4.07 8.46
CA GLN A 165 -2.27 4.52 9.83
C GLN A 165 -0.78 4.76 10.06
N LEU A 166 0.07 3.84 9.57
CA LEU A 166 1.51 4.00 9.62
C LEU A 166 1.93 5.22 8.81
N GLU A 167 1.42 5.37 7.59
CA GLU A 167 1.69 6.52 6.71
C GLU A 167 1.33 7.85 7.39
N ARG A 168 0.13 7.99 7.97
CA ARG A 168 -0.28 9.22 8.68
C ARG A 168 0.57 9.56 9.91
N LYS A 169 1.27 8.58 10.46
CA LYS A 169 2.12 8.72 11.64
C LYS A 169 3.58 8.87 11.29
N ALA A 170 3.96 8.49 10.07
CA ALA A 170 5.27 8.71 9.54
C ALA A 170 5.50 10.22 9.35
N ALA A 171 6.76 10.63 9.54
CA ALA A 171 7.25 11.93 9.17
C ALA A 171 8.38 11.72 8.16
N ARG A 172 8.26 12.27 6.96
CA ARG A 172 9.22 12.04 5.86
C ARG A 172 9.37 10.54 5.57
N GLY A 173 8.26 9.81 5.63
CA GLY A 173 8.19 8.36 5.44
C GLY A 173 8.87 7.48 6.52
N LYS A 174 9.38 8.06 7.61
CA LYS A 174 9.92 7.32 8.76
C LYS A 174 9.06 7.45 10.00
N ILE A 175 9.08 6.44 10.88
CA ILE A 175 8.49 6.49 12.21
C ILE A 175 9.54 6.11 13.26
N SER A 176 9.67 6.92 14.33
CA SER A 176 10.58 6.60 15.42
C SER A 176 10.07 5.38 16.20
N HIS A 177 10.97 4.61 16.81
CA HIS A 177 10.56 3.48 17.64
C HIS A 177 9.53 3.90 18.70
N SER A 178 9.79 5.01 19.41
CA SER A 178 8.88 5.51 20.45
C SER A 178 7.50 5.94 19.95
N ASP A 179 7.39 6.39 18.70
CA ASP A 179 6.10 6.73 18.10
C ASP A 179 5.39 5.50 17.59
N LEU A 180 6.12 4.52 17.06
CA LEU A 180 5.57 3.22 16.69
C LEU A 180 5.00 2.50 17.91
N GLU A 181 5.67 2.55 19.06
CA GLU A 181 5.14 2.00 20.32
C GLU A 181 3.80 2.65 20.71
N LYS A 182 3.66 3.97 20.55
CA LYS A 182 2.41 4.69 20.84
C LYS A 182 1.28 4.36 19.87
N VAL A 183 1.61 4.03 18.62
CA VAL A 183 0.61 3.67 17.60
C VAL A 183 0.13 2.24 17.80
N ILE A 184 1.04 1.35 18.19
CA ILE A 184 0.72 -0.04 18.51
C ILE A 184 -0.09 -0.13 19.81
N ASP A 185 0.27 0.63 20.84
CA ASP A 185 -0.44 0.75 22.13
C ASP A 185 -0.86 -0.61 22.74
N VAL A 186 0.04 -1.60 22.70
CA VAL A 186 -0.17 -2.91 23.34
C VAL A 186 1.01 -3.35 24.21
N ALA A 187 0.73 -4.23 25.17
CA ALA A 187 1.74 -4.69 26.13
C ALA A 187 2.90 -5.49 25.48
N ALA A 188 2.67 -6.15 24.33
CA ALA A 188 3.68 -6.91 23.60
C ALA A 188 4.17 -6.18 22.34
N THR A 189 4.55 -4.90 22.50
CA THR A 189 4.93 -4.02 21.38
C THR A 189 6.08 -4.59 20.54
N THR A 190 7.11 -5.20 21.14
CA THR A 190 8.26 -5.76 20.41
C THR A 190 7.88 -6.88 19.43
N ASP A 191 6.94 -7.76 19.81
CA ASP A 191 6.52 -8.86 18.94
C ASP A 191 5.65 -8.36 17.78
N VAL A 192 4.85 -7.32 18.02
CA VAL A 192 4.09 -6.65 16.97
C VAL A 192 5.03 -5.95 15.99
N ILE A 193 6.06 -5.25 16.46
CA ILE A 193 7.07 -4.64 15.57
C ILE A 193 7.75 -5.71 14.71
N ARG A 194 8.17 -6.83 15.30
CA ARG A 194 8.75 -7.95 14.56
C ARG A 194 7.80 -8.49 13.48
N TYR A 195 6.52 -8.58 13.79
CA TYR A 195 5.51 -8.98 12.81
C TYR A 195 5.41 -7.97 11.66
N LEU A 196 5.37 -6.66 11.97
CA LEU A 196 5.30 -5.60 10.96
C LEU A 196 6.54 -5.61 10.04
N GLU A 197 7.72 -5.87 10.58
CA GLU A 197 8.95 -6.04 9.81
C GLU A 197 8.90 -7.29 8.92
N GLN A 198 8.49 -8.44 9.48
CA GLN A 198 8.42 -9.71 8.76
C GLN A 198 7.45 -9.65 7.56
N GLU A 199 6.32 -8.98 7.73
CA GLU A 199 5.32 -8.80 6.68
C GLU A 199 5.63 -7.63 5.73
N GLY A 200 6.74 -6.92 5.96
CA GLY A 200 7.22 -5.85 5.08
C GLY A 200 6.44 -4.54 5.16
N PHE A 201 5.71 -4.29 6.25
CA PHE A 201 5.05 -2.99 6.48
C PHE A 201 6.05 -1.90 6.85
N ILE A 202 7.10 -2.29 7.57
CA ILE A 202 8.17 -1.41 8.02
C ILE A 202 9.53 -2.07 7.80
N VAL A 203 10.58 -1.25 7.69
CA VAL A 203 11.97 -1.70 7.66
C VAL A 203 12.79 -0.96 8.71
N ASP A 204 13.52 -1.71 9.53
CA ASP A 204 14.38 -1.16 10.57
C ASP A 204 15.60 -0.43 9.98
N LEU A 205 15.79 0.79 10.43
CA LEU A 205 16.89 1.70 10.11
C LEU A 205 17.74 2.02 11.35
N ASP A 206 17.88 1.06 12.26
CA ASP A 206 18.64 1.17 13.51
C ASP A 206 18.08 2.25 14.46
N GLY A 207 16.82 2.05 14.89
CA GLY A 207 16.14 2.91 15.86
C GLY A 207 15.06 3.82 15.26
N GLU A 208 14.98 3.88 13.94
CA GLU A 208 13.84 4.39 13.17
C GLU A 208 13.34 3.33 12.20
N TYR A 209 12.09 3.44 11.77
CA TYR A 209 11.49 2.51 10.83
C TYR A 209 11.06 3.25 9.56
N LEU A 210 11.51 2.80 8.39
CA LEU A 210 10.92 3.19 7.12
C LEU A 210 9.54 2.56 6.99
N VAL A 211 8.52 3.35 6.68
CA VAL A 211 7.16 2.85 6.45
C VAL A 211 6.97 2.61 4.97
N LYS A 212 6.67 1.36 4.56
CA LYS A 212 6.58 1.00 3.14
C LYS A 212 5.52 1.80 2.38
N SER A 213 4.35 2.02 2.98
CA SER A 213 3.28 2.84 2.39
C SER A 213 3.64 4.32 2.25
N ALA A 214 4.70 4.78 2.91
CA ALA A 214 5.19 6.16 2.84
C ALA A 214 6.55 6.27 2.11
N LEU A 215 6.91 5.27 1.31
CA LEU A 215 8.16 5.25 0.55
C LEU A 215 8.30 6.49 -0.35
N ASP A 216 7.23 6.89 -1.05
CA ASP A 216 7.24 8.08 -1.92
C ASP A 216 7.53 9.36 -1.15
N GLU A 217 7.06 9.47 0.11
CA GLU A 217 7.35 10.62 0.97
C GLU A 217 8.81 10.60 1.42
N PHE A 218 9.33 9.43 1.78
CA PHE A 218 10.74 9.26 2.11
C PHE A 218 11.63 9.59 0.92
N ALA A 219 11.32 9.07 -0.26
CA ALA A 219 12.04 9.32 -1.50
C ALA A 219 12.05 10.81 -1.86
N ARG A 220 10.92 11.52 -1.75
CA ARG A 220 10.87 12.98 -1.94
C ARG A 220 11.75 13.74 -0.95
N TYR A 221 11.80 13.28 0.30
CA TYR A 221 12.71 13.87 1.29
C TYR A 221 14.18 13.62 0.94
N VAL A 222 14.54 12.37 0.61
CA VAL A 222 15.90 12.02 0.20
C VAL A 222 16.31 12.80 -1.05
N ALA A 223 15.46 12.85 -2.08
CA ALA A 223 15.67 13.61 -3.30
C ALA A 223 15.97 15.08 -2.99
N SER A 224 15.19 15.73 -2.14
CA SER A 224 15.43 17.14 -1.75
C SER A 224 16.74 17.36 -1.00
N GLU A 225 17.33 16.32 -0.44
CA GLU A 225 18.58 16.39 0.31
C GLU A 225 19.80 16.04 -0.54
N VAL A 226 19.63 15.43 -1.72
CA VAL A 226 20.72 15.06 -2.64
C VAL A 226 20.63 15.76 -4.00
N GLU A 227 19.60 16.59 -4.19
CA GLU A 227 19.29 17.27 -5.46
C GLU A 227 20.47 18.08 -5.97
N ASP A 228 21.04 18.97 -5.15
CA ASP A 228 22.15 19.84 -5.53
C ASP A 228 23.37 19.02 -5.97
N GLU A 229 23.67 17.92 -5.28
CA GLU A 229 24.79 17.04 -5.63
C GLU A 229 24.53 16.27 -6.92
N VAL A 230 23.30 15.78 -7.15
CA VAL A 230 22.93 15.11 -8.39
C VAL A 230 22.91 16.10 -9.56
N GLU A 231 22.39 17.30 -9.38
CA GLU A 231 22.42 18.37 -10.38
C GLU A 231 23.85 18.67 -10.83
N ALA A 232 24.79 18.82 -9.90
CA ALA A 232 26.20 19.03 -10.20
C ALA A 232 26.83 17.89 -11.02
N GLN A 233 26.44 16.64 -10.78
CA GLN A 233 26.91 15.49 -11.58
C GLN A 233 26.40 15.57 -13.03
N PHE A 234 25.18 16.08 -13.22
CA PHE A 234 24.64 16.35 -14.56
C PHE A 234 25.40 17.50 -15.22
N GLU A 235 25.67 18.61 -14.52
CA GLU A 235 26.45 19.73 -15.06
C GLU A 235 27.84 19.27 -15.57
N ASP A 236 28.53 18.45 -14.79
CA ASP A 236 29.85 17.89 -15.14
C ASP A 236 29.78 16.92 -16.35
N SER A 237 28.60 16.35 -16.60
CA SER A 237 28.31 15.39 -17.68
C SER A 237 27.59 16.01 -18.87
N GLN A 238 27.66 17.35 -19.02
CA GLN A 238 27.00 18.10 -20.09
C GLN A 238 25.48 17.88 -20.09
N TYR A 239 24.90 17.86 -18.89
CA TYR A 239 23.46 17.79 -18.62
C TYR A 239 22.78 16.48 -19.05
N LEU A 240 23.56 15.40 -19.21
CA LEU A 240 23.01 14.08 -19.53
C LEU A 240 23.81 12.94 -18.88
N VAL A 241 23.13 11.85 -18.56
CA VAL A 241 23.72 10.64 -17.99
C VAL A 241 23.11 9.42 -18.68
N PRO A 242 23.87 8.36 -19.01
CA PRO A 242 23.28 7.12 -19.51
C PRO A 242 22.24 6.56 -18.53
N THR A 243 21.08 6.11 -19.04
CA THR A 243 19.98 5.60 -18.20
C THR A 243 20.43 4.44 -17.30
N ALA A 244 21.39 3.63 -17.75
CA ALA A 244 21.96 2.54 -16.97
C ALA A 244 22.85 3.00 -15.79
N GLU A 245 23.39 4.21 -15.85
CA GLU A 245 24.29 4.78 -14.84
C GLU A 245 23.55 5.64 -13.80
N PHE A 246 22.40 6.21 -14.18
CA PHE A 246 21.62 7.08 -13.30
C PHE A 246 21.28 6.48 -11.92
N PRO A 247 20.88 5.19 -11.78
CA PRO A 247 20.68 4.58 -10.47
C PRO A 247 21.96 4.55 -9.62
N GLY A 248 23.13 4.42 -10.25
CA GLY A 248 24.42 4.43 -9.59
C GLY A 248 24.81 5.80 -9.07
N VAL A 249 24.52 6.86 -9.83
CA VAL A 249 24.70 8.26 -9.40
C VAL A 249 23.84 8.54 -8.17
N VAL A 250 22.53 8.26 -8.25
CA VAL A 250 21.61 8.48 -7.13
C VAL A 250 22.01 7.66 -5.90
N ARG A 251 22.36 6.39 -6.08
CA ARG A 251 22.84 5.55 -4.97
C ARG A 251 24.07 6.14 -4.29
N SER A 252 25.05 6.60 -5.06
CA SER A 252 26.28 7.19 -4.53
C SER A 252 25.99 8.42 -3.66
N GLU A 253 25.12 9.31 -4.12
CA GLU A 253 24.78 10.52 -3.36
C GLU A 253 23.94 10.20 -2.11
N ILE A 254 23.05 9.20 -2.17
CA ILE A 254 22.35 8.72 -0.98
C ILE A 254 23.34 8.14 0.04
N GLU A 255 24.26 7.26 -0.36
CA GLU A 255 25.25 6.63 0.53
C GLU A 255 26.23 7.65 1.13
N ALA A 256 26.51 8.74 0.43
CA ALA A 256 27.37 9.81 0.94
C ALA A 256 26.73 10.58 2.10
N ARG A 257 25.40 10.71 2.11
CA ARG A 257 24.65 11.53 3.08
C ARG A 257 23.88 10.72 4.11
N PHE A 258 23.49 9.50 3.79
CA PHE A 258 22.62 8.66 4.60
C PHE A 258 23.13 7.23 4.71
N ASP A 259 23.08 6.67 5.92
CA ASP A 259 23.35 5.24 6.16
C ASP A 259 22.17 4.34 5.79
N VAL A 260 21.06 4.90 5.29
CA VAL A 260 19.78 4.20 5.09
C VAL A 260 19.89 2.97 4.19
N LEU A 261 20.65 3.04 3.10
CA LEU A 261 20.79 1.90 2.17
C LEU A 261 21.59 0.75 2.78
N SER A 262 22.49 1.04 3.73
CA SER A 262 23.24 0.03 4.47
C SER A 262 22.35 -0.74 5.46
N GLN A 263 21.30 -0.07 5.97
CA GLN A 263 20.38 -0.62 6.97
C GLN A 263 19.14 -1.27 6.34
N ALA A 264 18.61 -0.69 5.25
CA ALA A 264 17.39 -1.12 4.58
C ALA A 264 17.60 -2.38 3.69
N HIS A 265 18.02 -3.49 4.30
CA HIS A 265 18.27 -4.75 3.60
C HIS A 265 17.02 -5.24 2.85
N GLY A 266 17.14 -5.38 1.52
CA GLY A 266 16.05 -5.87 0.66
C GLY A 266 15.14 -4.77 0.11
N MET A 267 15.32 -3.50 0.52
CA MET A 267 14.59 -2.34 -0.01
C MET A 267 15.50 -1.30 -0.66
N GLN A 268 16.79 -1.57 -0.81
CA GLN A 268 17.72 -0.59 -1.36
C GLN A 268 17.33 -0.13 -2.76
N ASP A 269 16.97 -1.08 -3.62
CA ASP A 269 16.60 -0.80 -5.00
C ASP A 269 15.27 -0.03 -5.08
N GLU A 270 14.28 -0.37 -4.23
CA GLU A 270 13.00 0.36 -4.13
C GLU A 270 13.22 1.81 -3.68
N ILE A 271 14.13 2.05 -2.72
CA ILE A 271 14.46 3.41 -2.25
C ILE A 271 15.14 4.21 -3.36
N VAL A 272 16.12 3.62 -4.05
CA VAL A 272 16.84 4.29 -5.14
C VAL A 272 15.88 4.62 -6.28
N GLU A 273 15.06 3.67 -6.73
CA GLU A 273 14.08 3.86 -7.80
C GLU A 273 13.08 4.97 -7.45
N ALA A 274 12.46 4.92 -6.26
CA ALA A 274 11.53 5.97 -5.84
C ALA A 274 12.21 7.35 -5.73
N THR A 275 13.49 7.38 -5.34
CA THR A 275 14.28 8.63 -5.28
C THR A 275 14.61 9.15 -6.68
N GLN A 276 14.89 8.26 -7.64
CA GLN A 276 15.09 8.64 -9.05
C GLN A 276 13.84 9.29 -9.63
N ASP A 277 12.66 8.70 -9.39
CA ASP A 277 11.39 9.27 -9.83
C ASP A 277 11.16 10.65 -9.21
N ALA A 278 11.43 10.80 -7.91
CA ALA A 278 11.32 12.09 -7.24
C ALA A 278 12.34 13.12 -7.74
N LEU A 279 13.56 12.71 -8.09
CA LEU A 279 14.58 13.59 -8.68
C LEU A 279 14.21 14.00 -10.11
N ALA A 280 13.65 13.08 -10.90
CA ALA A 280 13.21 13.37 -12.26
C ALA A 280 12.15 14.48 -12.28
N ASP A 281 11.19 14.44 -11.35
CA ASP A 281 10.20 15.50 -11.19
C ASP A 281 10.80 16.84 -10.71
N ARG A 282 11.85 16.81 -9.88
CA ARG A 282 12.44 18.01 -9.26
C ARG A 282 13.39 18.76 -10.19
N LEU A 283 14.21 18.01 -10.92
CA LEU A 283 15.23 18.51 -11.84
C LEU A 283 14.74 18.54 -13.30
N ASP A 284 13.44 18.31 -13.54
CA ASP A 284 12.81 18.23 -14.86
C ASP A 284 13.57 17.28 -15.83
N LEU A 285 13.92 16.09 -15.33
CA LEU A 285 14.71 15.12 -16.09
C LEU A 285 13.83 14.35 -17.07
N GLU A 286 14.23 14.33 -18.34
CA GLU A 286 13.66 13.46 -19.35
C GLU A 286 14.34 12.09 -19.30
N VAL A 287 13.67 11.10 -18.70
CA VAL A 287 14.15 9.72 -18.62
C VAL A 287 13.87 8.98 -19.93
N GLY A 288 14.85 9.01 -20.83
CA GLY A 288 14.84 8.27 -22.09
C GLY A 288 15.31 6.81 -21.94
N ARG A 289 15.27 6.08 -23.06
CA ARG A 289 15.73 4.67 -23.09
C ARG A 289 17.24 4.52 -22.94
N GLU A 290 18.01 5.44 -23.52
CA GLU A 290 19.47 5.40 -23.51
C GLU A 290 20.06 6.46 -22.57
N MET A 291 19.43 7.63 -22.47
CA MET A 291 19.91 8.78 -21.71
C MET A 291 18.81 9.32 -20.79
N VAL A 292 19.25 9.84 -19.65
CA VAL A 292 18.49 10.75 -18.78
C VAL A 292 19.06 12.15 -19.03
N VAL A 293 18.20 13.11 -19.33
CA VAL A 293 18.62 14.44 -19.78
C VAL A 293 17.97 15.51 -18.94
N MET A 294 18.74 16.49 -18.48
CA MET A 294 18.22 17.72 -17.89
C MET A 294 17.90 18.69 -19.03
N ARG A 295 16.63 18.75 -19.41
CA ARG A 295 16.21 19.11 -20.77
C ARG A 295 16.57 20.54 -21.16
N ASP A 296 16.20 21.52 -20.35
CA ASP A 296 16.36 22.93 -20.68
C ASP A 296 17.84 23.31 -20.80
N GLU A 297 18.67 22.80 -19.87
CA GLU A 297 20.11 23.01 -19.83
C GLU A 297 20.83 22.29 -20.97
N PHE A 298 20.41 21.06 -21.28
CA PHE A 298 20.94 20.31 -22.41
C PHE A 298 20.61 20.96 -23.75
N ASP A 299 19.38 21.42 -23.95
CA ASP A 299 18.96 22.12 -25.17
C ASP A 299 19.76 23.42 -25.36
N ALA A 300 20.01 24.16 -24.27
CA ALA A 300 20.86 25.35 -24.29
C ALA A 300 22.33 25.03 -24.63
N TYR A 301 22.85 23.92 -24.09
CA TYR A 301 24.19 23.43 -24.42
C TYR A 301 24.32 23.05 -25.89
N VAL A 302 23.36 22.25 -26.41
CA VAL A 302 23.30 21.82 -27.81
C VAL A 302 23.22 23.02 -28.76
N GLU A 303 22.40 24.01 -28.44
CA GLU A 303 22.30 25.25 -29.21
C GLU A 303 23.62 26.05 -29.21
N GLY A 304 24.32 26.08 -28.08
CA GLY A 304 25.65 26.69 -27.95
C GLY A 304 26.68 26.03 -28.87
N GLU A 305 26.75 24.69 -28.86
CA GLU A 305 27.65 23.93 -29.73
C GLU A 305 27.28 24.05 -31.21
N ALA A 306 25.99 24.01 -31.56
CA ALA A 306 25.55 24.25 -32.94
C ALA A 306 25.98 25.64 -33.46
N ARG A 307 25.89 26.69 -32.64
CA ARG A 307 26.38 28.03 -32.99
C ARG A 307 27.91 28.08 -33.11
N ARG A 308 28.62 27.31 -32.30
CA ARG A 308 30.08 27.18 -32.40
C ARG A 308 30.48 26.52 -33.71
N VAL A 309 29.87 25.40 -34.06
CA VAL A 309 30.09 24.72 -35.35
C VAL A 309 29.82 25.67 -36.52
N LEU A 310 28.74 26.46 -36.46
CA LEU A 310 28.44 27.46 -37.51
C LEU A 310 29.56 28.50 -37.63
N THR A 311 30.10 28.95 -36.49
CA THR A 311 31.21 29.91 -36.46
C THR A 311 32.45 29.31 -37.10
N ASP A 312 32.77 28.06 -36.80
CA ASP A 312 33.93 27.35 -37.33
C ASP A 312 33.80 27.16 -38.85
N VAL A 313 32.66 26.66 -39.34
CA VAL A 313 32.35 26.51 -40.78
C VAL A 313 32.51 27.83 -41.55
N LYS A 314 32.04 28.94 -40.97
CA LYS A 314 32.15 30.27 -41.58
C LYS A 314 33.58 30.78 -41.60
N SER A 315 34.40 30.40 -40.63
CA SER A 315 35.78 30.87 -40.51
C SER A 315 36.74 30.15 -41.46
N GLU A 316 36.47 28.90 -41.80
CA GLU A 316 37.34 28.06 -42.62
C GLU A 316 37.09 28.20 -44.13
N ARG A 317 36.00 28.88 -44.53
CA ARG A 317 35.59 29.00 -45.93
C ARG A 317 35.71 30.43 -46.46
N ASP A 318 36.40 30.57 -47.60
CA ASP A 318 36.49 31.82 -48.35
C ASP A 318 35.16 32.24 -48.99
N VAL A 319 34.28 31.27 -49.28
CA VAL A 319 32.94 31.48 -49.84
C VAL A 319 31.93 30.74 -48.98
N LEU A 320 30.96 31.47 -48.45
CA LEU A 320 29.92 30.91 -47.60
C LEU A 320 28.96 30.02 -48.40
N PRO A 321 28.45 28.93 -47.80
CA PRO A 321 27.38 28.13 -48.38
C PRO A 321 26.15 28.98 -48.73
N ALA A 322 25.46 28.61 -49.81
CA ALA A 322 24.33 29.36 -50.36
C ALA A 322 22.96 28.84 -49.89
N SER A 323 22.91 27.69 -49.22
CA SER A 323 21.66 27.08 -48.73
C SER A 323 21.87 26.34 -47.40
N PRO A 324 20.80 26.11 -46.60
CA PRO A 324 20.88 25.36 -45.35
C PRO A 324 21.53 23.97 -45.50
N THR A 325 21.16 23.22 -46.53
CA THR A 325 21.73 21.89 -46.78
C THR A 325 23.24 21.94 -47.06
N GLU A 326 23.73 22.97 -47.75
CA GLU A 326 25.18 23.14 -47.96
C GLU A 326 25.91 23.56 -46.67
N PHE A 327 25.22 24.18 -45.71
CA PHE A 327 25.74 24.42 -44.36
C PHE A 327 25.78 23.13 -43.53
N GLU A 328 24.75 22.29 -43.61
CA GLU A 328 24.70 20.98 -42.94
C GLU A 328 25.83 20.06 -43.43
N GLU A 329 26.00 19.94 -44.75
CA GLU A 329 27.09 19.18 -45.37
C GLU A 329 28.48 19.68 -44.92
N ALA A 330 28.63 20.99 -44.73
CA ALA A 330 29.87 21.58 -44.25
C ALA A 330 30.12 21.35 -42.75
N ALA A 331 29.05 21.24 -41.96
CA ALA A 331 29.11 21.03 -40.52
C ALA A 331 29.35 19.57 -40.14
N SER A 332 28.98 18.63 -41.00
CA SER A 332 29.05 17.19 -40.73
C SER A 332 30.43 16.73 -40.22
N GLU A 333 31.53 17.18 -40.82
CA GLU A 333 32.88 16.84 -40.36
C GLU A 333 33.16 17.37 -38.93
N HIS A 334 32.78 18.63 -38.65
CA HIS A 334 32.94 19.20 -37.32
C HIS A 334 32.11 18.47 -36.26
N VAL A 335 30.86 18.11 -36.58
CA VAL A 335 29.97 17.36 -35.68
C VAL A 335 30.52 15.95 -35.44
N GLU A 336 30.98 15.24 -36.48
CA GLU A 336 31.58 13.90 -36.34
C GLU A 336 32.82 13.89 -35.43
N GLU A 337 33.60 14.97 -35.42
CA GLU A 337 34.79 15.13 -34.59
C GLU A 337 34.47 15.51 -33.13
N MET A 338 33.23 15.93 -32.81
CA MET A 338 32.86 16.32 -31.44
C MET A 338 33.06 15.18 -30.45
N GLN A 339 33.86 15.41 -29.41
CA GLN A 339 34.06 14.45 -28.32
C GLN A 339 33.86 15.15 -26.98
N VAL A 340 32.70 14.89 -26.39
CA VAL A 340 32.27 15.50 -25.11
C VAL A 340 32.52 14.56 -23.93
N SER A 341 32.48 13.25 -24.18
CA SER A 341 32.72 12.21 -23.18
C SER A 341 33.68 11.13 -23.68
N ASN A 342 34.16 10.28 -22.78
CA ASN A 342 34.83 9.04 -23.14
C ASN A 342 33.84 7.94 -23.53
N ASP A 343 32.54 8.12 -23.26
CA ASP A 343 31.50 7.17 -23.64
C ASP A 343 31.04 7.41 -25.10
N PRO A 344 31.17 6.42 -26.00
CA PRO A 344 30.73 6.56 -27.39
C PRO A 344 29.23 6.81 -27.58
N SER A 345 28.38 6.28 -26.69
CA SER A 345 26.93 6.46 -26.77
C SER A 345 26.52 7.90 -26.43
N VAL A 346 27.17 8.49 -25.43
CA VAL A 346 27.02 9.91 -25.08
C VAL A 346 27.44 10.80 -26.24
N ASN A 347 28.63 10.55 -26.81
CA ASN A 347 29.11 11.31 -27.96
C ASN A 347 28.15 11.22 -29.14
N ARG A 348 27.66 10.01 -29.46
CA ARG A 348 26.67 9.83 -30.53
C ARG A 348 25.40 10.64 -30.26
N TYR A 349 24.85 10.55 -29.05
CA TYR A 349 23.63 11.23 -28.67
C TYR A 349 23.75 12.75 -28.80
N VAL A 350 24.86 13.32 -28.30
CA VAL A 350 25.13 14.76 -28.42
C VAL A 350 25.31 15.19 -29.87
N ARG A 351 26.02 14.40 -30.68
CA ARG A 351 26.19 14.70 -32.11
C ARG A 351 24.87 14.72 -32.86
N GLU A 352 24.03 13.72 -32.64
CA GLU A 352 22.70 13.65 -33.25
C GLU A 352 21.84 14.88 -32.85
N ALA A 353 21.87 15.26 -31.56
CA ALA A 353 21.15 16.44 -31.08
C ALA A 353 21.69 17.75 -31.67
N VAL A 354 23.01 17.91 -31.77
CA VAL A 354 23.65 19.08 -32.38
C VAL A 354 23.36 19.16 -33.88
N GLU A 355 23.44 18.04 -34.59
CA GLU A 355 23.11 17.96 -36.02
C GLU A 355 21.66 18.38 -36.27
N GLU A 356 20.72 17.88 -35.47
CA GLU A 356 19.30 18.25 -35.57
C GLU A 356 19.07 19.74 -35.26
N ARG A 357 19.71 20.27 -34.22
CA ARG A 357 19.58 21.68 -33.83
C ARG A 357 20.27 22.63 -34.82
N TYR A 358 21.34 22.19 -35.48
CA TYR A 358 22.17 23.00 -36.35
C TYR A 358 21.38 23.63 -37.51
N ALA A 359 20.49 22.86 -38.14
CA ALA A 359 19.65 23.35 -39.23
C ALA A 359 18.82 24.58 -38.83
N ALA A 360 18.22 24.54 -37.62
CA ALA A 360 17.45 25.65 -37.08
C ALA A 360 18.32 26.87 -36.76
N VAL A 361 19.52 26.65 -36.20
CA VAL A 361 20.49 27.72 -35.91
C VAL A 361 20.94 28.42 -37.19
N VAL A 362 21.22 27.67 -38.27
CA VAL A 362 21.58 28.21 -39.58
C VAL A 362 20.42 29.03 -40.16
N ALA A 363 19.19 28.49 -40.11
CA ALA A 363 18.01 29.17 -40.63
C ALA A 363 17.77 30.51 -39.92
N GLU A 364 17.92 30.54 -38.58
CA GLU A 364 17.79 31.75 -37.78
C GLU A 364 18.91 32.77 -38.11
N ALA A 365 20.18 32.33 -38.08
CA ALA A 365 21.33 33.21 -38.17
C ALA A 365 21.61 33.75 -39.58
N GLU A 366 21.48 32.92 -40.61
CA GLU A 366 21.89 33.25 -41.98
C GLU A 366 20.70 33.54 -42.91
N PHE A 367 19.52 33.00 -42.61
CA PHE A 367 18.36 33.06 -43.50
C PHE A 367 17.15 33.79 -42.88
N GLY A 368 17.32 34.39 -41.70
CA GLY A 368 16.36 35.31 -41.10
C GLY A 368 15.18 34.66 -40.38
N GLY A 369 15.26 33.36 -40.06
CA GLY A 369 14.22 32.60 -39.36
C GLY A 369 12.97 32.41 -40.22
N VAL A 370 12.82 31.24 -40.83
CA VAL A 370 11.56 30.88 -41.50
C VAL A 370 10.76 30.06 -40.49
N ASP A 371 9.65 30.61 -40.00
CA ASP A 371 8.61 29.82 -39.33
C ASP A 371 8.22 28.65 -40.26
N THR A 372 8.62 27.43 -39.91
CA THR A 372 8.06 26.19 -40.44
C THR A 372 7.11 25.56 -39.44
#